data_AF-A0A815I5U2-F1
#
_entry.id   AF-A0A815I5U2-F1
#
_cell.length_a   1.000
_cell.length_b   1.000
_cell.length_c   1.000
_cell.angle_alpha   90.00
_cell.angle_beta   90.00
_cell.angle_gamma   90.00
#
_symmetry.space_group_name_H-M   'P 1'
#
loop_
_entity.id
_entity.type
_entity.pdbx_description
1 polymer ?
#
loop_
_entity_poly.entity_id
_entity_poly.type
_entity_poly.pdbx_seq_one_letter_code
_entity_poly.pdbx_strand_id
1 'polypeptide(L)'
;MGTTTTDRNLCETCRKVKGVSKCEGCSNIFCYNHFIDHRQELNKQLDEVEVTRDLFRQTLSEQTSESQNDILLQQINDWERNSIDKIRQTADEARKILLKYTAKHITGIEIELNKLTDQLRQNRQDNDFVETDLFRWINQLIQLTDELNKLSKMTIRQSSRSLINKIYVDISIRDNCGTVVAGGNGRSDRLNQLNCPSYIFVDQYYSVYISDEKNYRVMKWIRGATEGIVVAGGQGQGNGLAQLSCPRGVIVDQLGTVYVVDCENNRIMRWSKEAKEGTVVVGGNNQGKQLNQFYHPEDLSFDREGNIYVVDCNNDRIQRFNIDLTSS
;
A
#
# COMPACT_ATOMS: atom_id res chain seq x y z
N MET A 1 -96.85 -33.25 -39.18
CA MET A 1 -95.78 -34.07 -38.56
C MET A 1 -95.10 -34.77 -39.73
N GLY A 2 -94.02 -34.25 -40.31
CA GLY A 2 -92.68 -34.20 -39.71
C GLY A 2 -92.11 -35.63 -39.73
N THR A 3 -91.00 -36.00 -40.35
CA THR A 3 -89.91 -35.27 -41.00
C THR A 3 -89.04 -36.35 -41.69
N THR A 4 -88.57 -36.06 -42.91
CA THR A 4 -87.26 -36.46 -43.47
C THR A 4 -86.87 -37.95 -43.46
N THR A 5 -87.17 -38.66 -44.54
CA THR A 5 -86.45 -39.87 -44.97
C THR A 5 -85.02 -39.51 -45.41
N THR A 6 -84.13 -39.47 -44.42
CA THR A 6 -82.67 -39.73 -44.49
C THR A 6 -81.95 -39.41 -45.82
N ASP A 7 -81.46 -38.17 -45.94
CA ASP A 7 -80.36 -37.72 -46.82
C ASP A 7 -78.99 -38.39 -46.46
N ARG A 8 -78.97 -39.56 -45.83
CA ARG A 8 -77.78 -40.09 -45.14
C ARG A 8 -76.71 -40.71 -46.04
N ASN A 9 -76.96 -40.84 -47.35
CA ASN A 9 -76.04 -41.49 -48.30
C ASN A 9 -75.95 -40.74 -49.65
N LEU A 10 -76.02 -39.42 -49.63
CA LEU A 10 -75.86 -38.59 -50.83
C LEU A 10 -74.43 -38.05 -50.90
N CYS A 11 -73.86 -38.03 -52.10
CA CYS A 11 -72.62 -37.30 -52.33
C CYS A 11 -72.81 -35.82 -52.02
N GLU A 12 -71.93 -35.25 -51.19
CA GLU A 12 -71.96 -33.85 -50.76
C GLU A 12 -72.00 -32.88 -51.96
N THR A 13 -71.20 -33.16 -52.99
CA THR A 13 -71.05 -32.28 -54.15
C THR A 13 -72.21 -32.39 -55.15
N CYS A 14 -72.68 -33.61 -55.48
CA CYS A 14 -73.62 -33.81 -56.60
C CYS A 14 -74.97 -34.43 -56.21
N ARG A 15 -75.17 -34.76 -54.94
CA ARG A 15 -76.39 -35.36 -54.37
C ARG A 15 -76.88 -36.61 -55.10
N LYS A 16 -75.95 -37.48 -55.53
CA LYS A 16 -76.25 -38.80 -56.12
C LYS A 16 -75.83 -39.93 -55.17
N VAL A 17 -76.56 -41.06 -55.20
CA VAL A 17 -76.46 -42.17 -54.21
C VAL A 17 -75.56 -43.33 -54.67
N LYS A 18 -75.18 -43.42 -55.95
CA LYS A 18 -74.51 -44.61 -56.50
C LYS A 18 -73.01 -44.62 -56.19
N GLY A 19 -72.54 -45.61 -55.43
CA GLY A 19 -71.11 -45.85 -55.15
C GLY A 19 -70.46 -44.75 -54.32
N VAL A 20 -71.04 -44.47 -53.14
CA VAL A 20 -70.59 -43.40 -52.23
C VAL A 20 -69.73 -43.94 -51.08
N SER A 21 -68.67 -43.22 -50.74
CA SER A 21 -67.72 -43.52 -49.66
C SER A 21 -67.61 -42.32 -48.72
N LYS A 22 -67.45 -42.59 -47.41
CA LYS A 22 -67.28 -41.55 -46.39
C LYS A 22 -65.80 -41.27 -46.18
N CYS A 23 -65.43 -40.00 -46.13
CA CYS A 23 -64.09 -39.56 -45.73
C CYS A 23 -63.98 -39.56 -44.20
N GLU A 24 -62.97 -40.21 -43.63
CA GLU A 24 -62.77 -40.27 -42.18
C GLU A 24 -62.40 -38.92 -41.56
N GLY A 25 -61.69 -38.06 -42.31
CA GLY A 25 -61.23 -36.76 -41.82
C GLY A 25 -62.34 -35.71 -41.71
N CYS A 26 -63.02 -35.41 -42.83
CA CYS A 26 -64.07 -34.37 -42.88
C CYS A 26 -65.48 -34.91 -42.59
N SER A 27 -65.63 -36.24 -42.40
CA SER A 27 -66.91 -36.92 -42.19
C SER A 27 -67.93 -36.80 -43.33
N ASN A 28 -67.58 -36.15 -44.45
CA ASN A 28 -68.45 -35.99 -45.62
C ASN A 28 -68.48 -37.26 -46.48
N ILE A 29 -69.58 -37.42 -47.23
CA ILE A 29 -69.82 -38.57 -48.11
C ILE A 29 -69.65 -38.12 -49.57
N PHE A 30 -68.88 -38.85 -50.37
CA PHE A 30 -68.62 -38.51 -51.78
C PHE A 30 -68.86 -39.71 -52.68
N CYS A 31 -69.29 -39.49 -53.93
CA CYS A 31 -69.21 -40.52 -54.95
C CYS A 31 -67.77 -40.70 -55.42
N TYR A 32 -67.45 -41.82 -56.05
CA TYR A 32 -66.08 -42.17 -56.48
C TYR A 32 -65.31 -41.01 -57.14
N ASN A 33 -65.90 -40.33 -58.13
CA ASN A 33 -65.23 -39.23 -58.82
C ASN A 33 -64.97 -38.02 -57.90
N HIS A 34 -65.96 -37.57 -57.13
CA HIS A 34 -65.77 -36.43 -56.21
C HIS A 34 -64.90 -36.79 -55.00
N PHE A 35 -64.78 -38.07 -54.64
CA PHE A 35 -63.83 -38.52 -53.63
C PHE A 35 -62.39 -38.43 -54.14
N ILE A 36 -62.17 -38.71 -55.44
CA ILE A 36 -60.87 -38.48 -56.11
C ILE A 36 -60.56 -36.98 -56.13
N ASP A 37 -61.51 -36.13 -56.52
CA ASP A 37 -61.32 -34.67 -56.53
C ASP A 37 -61.00 -34.14 -55.12
N HIS A 38 -61.71 -34.63 -54.10
CA HIS A 38 -61.44 -34.27 -52.71
C HIS A 38 -60.03 -34.70 -52.25
N ARG A 39 -59.56 -35.90 -52.66
CA ARG A 39 -58.19 -36.33 -52.38
C ARG A 39 -57.14 -35.51 -53.13
N GLN A 40 -57.43 -35.09 -54.36
CA GLN A 40 -56.53 -34.21 -55.11
C GLN A 40 -56.39 -32.84 -54.43
N GLU A 41 -57.49 -32.28 -53.91
CA GLU A 41 -57.45 -31.03 -53.14
C GLU A 41 -56.65 -31.19 -51.84
N LEU A 42 -56.81 -32.30 -51.12
CA LEU A 42 -56.01 -32.59 -49.92
C LEU A 42 -54.51 -32.75 -50.24
N ASN A 43 -54.15 -33.39 -51.35
CA ASN A 43 -52.76 -33.48 -51.78
C ASN A 43 -52.18 -32.10 -52.11
N LYS A 44 -52.96 -31.23 -52.75
CA LYS A 44 -52.54 -29.85 -53.04
C LYS A 44 -52.27 -29.06 -51.76
N GLN A 45 -53.12 -29.22 -50.74
CA GLN A 45 -52.91 -28.61 -49.43
C GLN A 45 -51.66 -29.18 -48.72
N LEU A 46 -51.37 -30.47 -48.89
CA LEU A 46 -50.16 -31.07 -48.37
C LEU A 46 -48.91 -30.50 -49.05
N ASP A 47 -48.95 -30.34 -50.38
CA ASP A 47 -47.85 -29.73 -51.15
C ASP A 47 -47.56 -28.29 -50.66
N GLU A 48 -48.60 -27.50 -50.35
CA GLU A 48 -48.45 -26.15 -49.76
C GLU A 48 -47.79 -26.17 -48.38
N VAL A 49 -48.11 -27.17 -47.54
CA VAL A 49 -47.48 -27.36 -46.23
C VAL A 49 -46.02 -27.78 -46.38
N GLU A 50 -45.68 -28.64 -47.36
CA GLU A 50 -44.30 -29.04 -47.62
C GLU A 50 -43.45 -27.87 -48.13
N VAL A 51 -43.98 -27.06 -49.03
CA VAL A 51 -43.33 -25.82 -49.49
C VAL A 51 -43.09 -24.87 -48.33
N THR A 52 -44.07 -24.69 -47.44
CA THR A 52 -43.94 -23.82 -46.26
C THR A 52 -42.89 -24.35 -45.27
N ARG A 53 -42.85 -25.68 -45.05
CA ARG A 53 -41.83 -26.33 -44.22
C ARG A 53 -40.43 -26.11 -44.79
N ASP A 54 -40.27 -26.25 -46.11
CA ASP A 54 -38.97 -26.14 -46.75
C ASP A 54 -38.47 -24.69 -46.76
N LEU A 55 -39.37 -23.72 -46.96
CA LEU A 55 -39.07 -22.31 -46.78
C LEU A 55 -38.66 -22.01 -45.33
N PHE A 56 -39.36 -22.55 -44.34
CA PHE A 56 -39.02 -22.37 -42.93
C PHE A 56 -37.66 -22.98 -42.58
N ARG A 57 -37.33 -24.17 -43.10
CA ARG A 57 -36.00 -24.79 -42.96
C ARG A 57 -34.90 -23.94 -43.59
N GLN A 58 -35.16 -23.36 -44.76
CA GLN A 58 -34.22 -22.48 -45.43
C GLN A 58 -33.96 -21.23 -44.58
N THR A 59 -35.00 -20.55 -44.10
CA THR A 59 -34.86 -19.39 -43.20
C THR A 59 -34.12 -19.76 -41.90
N LEU A 60 -34.39 -20.93 -41.33
CA LEU A 60 -33.66 -21.43 -40.15
C LEU A 60 -32.17 -21.62 -40.47
N SER A 61 -31.83 -22.22 -41.62
CA SER A 61 -30.44 -22.45 -42.03
C SER A 61 -29.68 -21.15 -42.32
N GLU A 62 -30.37 -20.15 -42.86
CA GLU A 62 -29.84 -18.80 -43.11
C GLU A 62 -29.55 -18.09 -41.78
N GLN A 63 -30.49 -18.10 -40.83
CA GLN A 63 -30.27 -17.53 -39.49
C GLN A 63 -29.21 -18.29 -38.66
N THR A 64 -29.07 -19.60 -38.86
CA THR A 64 -28.08 -20.40 -38.13
C THR A 64 -26.67 -20.20 -38.71
N SER A 65 -26.53 -19.96 -40.03
CA SER A 65 -25.24 -19.67 -40.66
C SER A 65 -24.77 -18.22 -40.43
N GLU A 66 -25.69 -17.27 -40.24
CA GLU A 66 -25.38 -15.90 -39.80
C GLU A 66 -24.92 -15.79 -38.34
N SER A 67 -25.12 -16.82 -37.51
CA SER A 67 -24.66 -16.82 -36.11
C SER A 67 -23.13 -16.74 -35.94
N GLN A 68 -22.35 -16.99 -37.00
CA GLN A 68 -20.90 -16.78 -37.02
C GLN A 68 -20.47 -15.40 -37.55
N ASN A 69 -21.38 -14.66 -38.18
CA ASN A 69 -21.17 -13.32 -38.74
C ASN A 69 -22.03 -12.26 -38.03
N ASP A 70 -22.51 -12.57 -36.83
CA ASP A 70 -23.30 -11.64 -36.03
C ASP A 70 -22.45 -10.38 -35.82
N ILE A 71 -22.93 -9.25 -36.33
CA ILE A 71 -22.32 -7.93 -36.21
C ILE A 71 -22.03 -7.63 -34.72
N LEU A 72 -22.86 -8.16 -33.81
CA LEU A 72 -22.65 -8.05 -32.37
C LEU A 72 -21.44 -8.86 -31.90
N LEU A 73 -21.21 -10.08 -32.42
CA LEU A 73 -20.00 -10.86 -32.12
C LEU A 73 -18.73 -10.19 -32.69
N GLN A 74 -18.80 -9.61 -33.88
CA GLN A 74 -17.68 -8.82 -34.43
C GLN A 74 -17.41 -7.57 -33.59
N GLN A 75 -18.46 -6.87 -33.15
CA GLN A 75 -18.33 -5.72 -32.22
C GLN A 75 -17.72 -6.13 -30.88
N ILE A 76 -18.06 -7.30 -30.34
CA ILE A 76 -17.47 -7.85 -29.12
C ILE A 76 -15.98 -8.16 -29.34
N ASN A 77 -15.62 -8.84 -30.44
CA ASN A 77 -14.24 -9.17 -30.77
C ASN A 77 -13.37 -7.92 -31.04
N ASP A 78 -13.95 -6.89 -31.66
CA ASP A 78 -13.28 -5.61 -31.88
C ASP A 78 -13.15 -4.81 -30.59
N TRP A 79 -14.17 -4.84 -29.73
CA TRP A 79 -14.09 -4.26 -28.40
C TRP A 79 -13.02 -4.95 -27.54
N GLU A 80 -12.92 -6.28 -27.61
CA GLU A 80 -11.90 -7.07 -26.91
C GLU A 80 -10.49 -6.70 -27.39
N ARG A 81 -10.24 -6.73 -28.71
CA ARG A 81 -8.94 -6.33 -29.29
C ARG A 81 -8.54 -4.91 -28.90
N ASN A 82 -9.45 -3.95 -29.07
CA ASN A 82 -9.19 -2.55 -28.74
C ASN A 82 -8.92 -2.34 -27.23
N SER A 83 -9.59 -3.12 -26.38
CA SER A 83 -9.37 -3.07 -24.93
C SER A 83 -8.02 -3.63 -24.55
N ILE A 84 -7.62 -4.77 -25.13
CA ILE A 84 -6.29 -5.38 -24.94
C ILE A 84 -5.19 -4.43 -25.42
N ASP A 85 -5.35 -3.82 -26.59
CA ASP A 85 -4.34 -2.91 -27.15
C ASP A 85 -4.16 -1.65 -26.30
N LYS A 86 -5.26 -1.07 -25.78
CA LYS A 86 -5.17 0.04 -24.82
C LYS A 86 -4.44 -0.34 -23.54
N ILE A 87 -4.68 -1.56 -23.02
CA ILE A 87 -3.98 -2.07 -21.84
C ILE A 87 -2.48 -2.22 -22.13
N ARG A 88 -2.12 -2.78 -23.30
CA ARG A 88 -0.72 -2.93 -23.72
C ARG A 88 -0.03 -1.58 -23.86
N GLN A 89 -0.64 -0.64 -24.56
CA GLN A 89 -0.10 0.71 -24.74
C GLN A 89 0.13 1.40 -23.39
N THR A 90 -0.86 1.34 -22.49
CA THR A 90 -0.74 1.94 -21.15
C THR A 90 0.40 1.30 -20.35
N ALA A 91 0.55 -0.03 -20.43
CA ALA A 91 1.65 -0.74 -19.78
C ALA A 91 3.01 -0.34 -20.36
N ASP A 92 3.13 -0.18 -21.68
CA ASP A 92 4.37 0.22 -22.34
C ASP A 92 4.77 1.67 -22.03
N GLU A 93 3.80 2.59 -21.96
CA GLU A 93 4.04 3.97 -21.52
C GLU A 93 4.52 4.01 -20.07
N ALA A 94 3.87 3.24 -19.17
CA ALA A 94 4.30 3.14 -17.78
C ALA A 94 5.72 2.58 -17.64
N ARG A 95 6.07 1.52 -18.40
CA ARG A 95 7.44 0.97 -18.44
C ARG A 95 8.45 2.02 -18.89
N LYS A 96 8.15 2.78 -19.95
CA LYS A 96 9.05 3.84 -20.46
C LYS A 96 9.28 4.93 -19.41
N ILE A 97 8.23 5.37 -18.71
CA ILE A 97 8.34 6.37 -17.65
C ILE A 97 9.19 5.83 -16.50
N LEU A 98 8.95 4.58 -16.08
CA LEU A 98 9.71 3.93 -15.02
C LEU A 98 11.19 3.85 -15.38
N LEU A 99 11.52 3.31 -16.56
CA LEU A 99 12.91 3.18 -17.03
C LEU A 99 13.61 4.54 -17.14
N LYS A 100 12.90 5.58 -17.59
CA LYS A 100 13.46 6.94 -17.67
C LYS A 100 13.76 7.50 -16.28
N TYR A 101 12.86 7.29 -15.33
CA TYR A 101 13.05 7.75 -13.95
C TYR A 101 14.20 7.01 -13.27
N THR A 102 14.26 5.67 -13.40
CA THR A 102 15.33 4.87 -12.81
C THR A 102 16.68 5.23 -13.41
N ALA A 103 16.79 5.38 -14.72
CA ALA A 103 18.01 5.80 -15.39
C ALA A 103 18.48 7.18 -14.89
N LYS A 104 17.57 8.18 -14.87
CA LYS A 104 17.90 9.52 -14.36
C LYS A 104 18.36 9.49 -12.90
N HIS A 105 17.71 8.68 -12.08
CA HIS A 105 18.03 8.55 -10.66
C HIS A 105 19.42 7.91 -10.45
N ILE A 106 19.73 6.83 -11.18
CA ILE A 106 21.05 6.17 -11.13
C ILE A 106 22.14 7.13 -11.60
N THR A 107 21.94 7.81 -12.73
CA THR A 107 22.92 8.80 -13.23
C THR A 107 23.14 9.94 -12.23
N GLY A 108 22.10 10.40 -11.53
CA GLY A 108 22.23 11.40 -10.48
C GLY A 108 23.11 10.92 -9.31
N ILE A 109 22.92 9.68 -8.87
CA ILE A 109 23.75 9.05 -7.82
C ILE A 109 25.21 8.92 -8.29
N GLU A 110 25.44 8.47 -9.53
CA GLU A 110 26.79 8.34 -10.10
C GLU A 110 27.54 9.68 -10.12
N ILE A 111 26.87 10.78 -10.44
CA ILE A 111 27.47 12.12 -10.43
C ILE A 111 27.92 12.51 -9.01
N GLU A 112 27.05 12.34 -8.01
CA GLU A 112 27.39 12.68 -6.62
C GLU A 112 28.47 11.75 -6.04
N LEU A 113 28.47 10.47 -6.42
CA LEU A 113 29.52 9.52 -6.03
C LEU A 113 30.89 9.90 -6.63
N ASN A 114 30.91 10.32 -7.90
CA ASN A 114 32.13 10.80 -8.54
C ASN A 114 32.66 12.07 -7.87
N LYS A 115 31.77 13.02 -7.55
CA LYS A 115 32.14 14.23 -6.81
C LYS A 115 32.74 13.93 -5.44
N LEU A 116 32.16 12.98 -4.70
CA LEU A 116 32.72 12.53 -3.42
C LEU A 116 34.09 11.86 -3.62
N THR A 117 34.24 11.06 -4.68
CA THR A 117 35.51 10.41 -5.01
C THR A 117 36.62 11.44 -5.30
N ASP A 118 36.30 12.52 -6.02
CA ASP A 118 37.24 13.59 -6.30
C ASP A 118 37.61 14.37 -5.04
N GLN A 119 36.65 14.65 -4.15
CA GLN A 119 36.91 15.25 -2.84
C GLN A 119 37.86 14.38 -2.00
N LEU A 120 37.64 13.07 -1.95
CA LEU A 120 38.51 12.14 -1.22
C LEU A 120 39.94 12.12 -1.79
N ARG A 121 40.08 12.17 -3.12
CA ARG A 121 41.39 12.21 -3.79
C ARG A 121 42.14 13.50 -3.47
N GLN A 122 41.47 14.65 -3.55
CA GLN A 122 42.07 15.95 -3.30
C GLN A 122 42.55 16.06 -1.84
N ASN A 123 41.68 15.75 -0.87
CA ASN A 123 42.06 15.83 0.55
C ASN A 123 43.16 14.83 0.94
N ARG A 124 43.24 13.67 0.27
CA ARG A 124 44.36 12.73 0.44
C ARG A 124 45.67 13.27 -0.15
N GLN A 125 45.63 14.02 -1.25
CA GLN A 125 46.82 14.67 -1.81
C GLN A 125 47.32 15.81 -0.93
N ASP A 126 46.39 16.60 -0.37
CA ASP A 126 46.70 17.73 0.51
C ASP A 126 47.10 17.27 1.93
N ASN A 127 46.81 16.00 2.28
CA ASN A 127 47.09 15.36 3.56
C ASN A 127 46.54 16.14 4.77
N ASP A 128 45.44 16.85 4.56
CA ASP A 128 44.81 17.81 5.47
C ASP A 128 43.37 17.39 5.79
N PHE A 129 43.22 16.23 6.44
CA PHE A 129 41.89 15.74 6.85
C PHE A 129 41.87 15.40 8.33
N VAL A 130 40.75 15.73 8.98
CA VAL A 130 40.48 15.45 10.39
C VAL A 130 39.31 14.47 10.55
N GLU A 131 39.06 13.99 11.76
CA GLU A 131 38.04 12.97 12.07
C GLU A 131 36.61 13.43 11.67
N THR A 132 36.35 14.73 11.69
CA THR A 132 35.08 15.31 11.24
C THR A 132 34.87 15.21 9.73
N ASP A 133 35.94 15.26 8.93
CA ASP A 133 35.88 15.06 7.47
C ASP A 133 35.57 13.62 7.12
N LEU A 134 36.21 12.67 7.82
CA LEU A 134 35.91 11.25 7.70
C LEU A 134 34.45 10.97 8.03
N PHE A 135 33.94 11.53 9.13
CA PHE A 135 32.53 11.39 9.52
C PHE A 135 31.57 11.97 8.46
N ARG A 136 31.91 13.13 7.89
CA ARG A 136 31.14 13.76 6.81
C ARG A 136 31.08 12.88 5.56
N TRP A 137 32.20 12.34 5.08
CA TRP A 137 32.23 11.49 3.89
C TRP A 137 31.52 10.15 4.10
N ILE A 138 31.66 9.55 5.29
CA ILE A 138 30.91 8.34 5.67
C ILE A 138 29.40 8.61 5.61
N ASN A 139 28.93 9.73 6.15
CA ASN A 139 27.51 10.10 6.09
C ASN A 139 27.03 10.35 4.66
N GLN A 140 27.85 10.97 3.80
CA GLN A 140 27.51 11.16 2.38
C GLN A 140 27.37 9.81 1.64
N LEU A 141 28.25 8.83 1.92
CA LEU A 141 28.12 7.47 1.36
C LEU A 141 26.86 6.75 1.86
N ILE A 142 26.53 6.88 3.15
CA ILE A 142 25.31 6.30 3.72
C ILE A 142 24.07 6.92 3.06
N GLN A 143 24.05 8.25 2.85
CA GLN A 143 22.96 8.93 2.15
C GLN A 143 22.80 8.45 0.69
N LEU A 144 23.90 8.33 -0.06
CA LEU A 144 23.86 7.80 -1.43
C LEU A 144 23.38 6.34 -1.48
N THR A 145 23.75 5.54 -0.49
CA THR A 145 23.30 4.15 -0.34
C THR A 145 21.79 4.10 -0.05
N ASP A 146 21.29 5.00 0.80
CA ASP A 146 19.85 5.12 1.09
C ASP A 146 19.05 5.58 -0.14
N GLU A 147 19.53 6.56 -0.90
CA GLU A 147 18.91 6.97 -2.16
C GLU A 147 18.87 5.81 -3.16
N LEU A 148 19.95 5.06 -3.32
CA LEU A 148 19.99 3.88 -4.17
C LEU A 148 18.95 2.82 -3.74
N ASN A 149 18.82 2.61 -2.44
CA ASN A 149 17.85 1.67 -1.84
C ASN A 149 16.39 2.17 -1.89
N LYS A 150 16.09 3.42 -2.26
CA LYS A 150 14.70 3.86 -2.49
C LYS A 150 14.10 3.23 -3.74
N LEU A 151 14.91 2.90 -4.75
CA LEU A 151 14.46 2.25 -5.99
C LEU A 151 13.91 0.83 -5.74
N SER A 152 14.40 0.12 -4.72
CA SER A 152 13.94 -1.24 -4.38
C SER A 152 12.56 -1.27 -3.69
N LYS A 153 11.97 -0.10 -3.39
CA LYS A 153 10.66 0.04 -2.74
C LYS A 153 9.53 0.43 -3.67
N MET A 154 9.77 0.54 -4.98
CA MET A 154 8.72 0.79 -5.97
C MET A 154 7.80 -0.44 -6.09
N THR A 155 6.51 -0.26 -5.78
CA THR A 155 5.48 -1.28 -5.97
C THR A 155 4.48 -0.86 -7.03
N ILE A 156 4.05 -1.82 -7.84
CA ILE A 156 3.01 -1.60 -8.86
C ILE A 156 1.68 -2.03 -8.23
N ARG A 157 0.72 -1.11 -8.08
CA ARG A 157 -0.63 -1.42 -7.63
C ARG A 157 -1.58 -1.51 -8.82
N GLN A 158 -2.50 -2.48 -8.77
CA GLN A 158 -3.60 -2.62 -9.72
C GLN A 158 -4.86 -2.05 -9.07
N SER A 159 -5.56 -1.15 -9.77
CA SER A 159 -6.86 -0.63 -9.35
C SER A 159 -7.92 -1.02 -10.37
N SER A 160 -8.86 -1.84 -9.95
CA SER A 160 -10.04 -2.22 -10.73
C SER A 160 -11.23 -1.33 -10.35
N ARG A 161 -11.41 -0.23 -11.07
CA ARG A 161 -12.72 0.45 -11.14
C ARG A 161 -13.14 0.52 -12.60
N SER A 162 -14.25 -0.18 -12.88
CA SER A 162 -14.95 -0.42 -14.15
C SER A 162 -14.21 -1.24 -15.22
N LEU A 163 -14.47 -2.56 -15.28
CA LEU A 163 -14.26 -3.57 -16.37
C LEU A 163 -12.97 -3.53 -17.22
N ILE A 164 -12.02 -2.64 -16.94
CA ILE A 164 -10.71 -2.50 -17.54
C ILE A 164 -9.77 -2.22 -16.37
N ASN A 165 -8.80 -3.12 -16.14
CA ASN A 165 -7.71 -2.87 -15.22
C ASN A 165 -6.89 -1.69 -15.76
N LYS A 166 -7.06 -0.50 -15.17
CA LYS A 166 -6.16 0.62 -15.43
C LYS A 166 -5.05 0.61 -14.39
N ILE A 167 -3.82 0.49 -14.88
CA ILE A 167 -2.62 0.67 -14.09
C ILE A 167 -2.42 2.18 -13.93
N TYR A 168 -2.40 2.65 -12.70
CA TYR A 168 -1.94 3.99 -12.35
C TYR A 168 -0.84 3.84 -11.30
N VAL A 169 0.23 4.63 -11.44
CA VAL A 169 1.29 4.69 -10.43
C VAL A 169 0.83 5.64 -9.33
N ASP A 170 0.31 5.08 -8.25
CA ASP A 170 0.03 5.81 -7.01
C ASP A 170 1.27 5.75 -6.11
N ILE A 171 1.91 6.89 -5.88
CA ILE A 171 3.04 7.02 -4.95
C ILE A 171 2.46 7.39 -3.58
N SER A 172 1.76 6.44 -2.96
CA SER A 172 1.28 6.59 -1.58
C SER A 172 2.19 5.79 -0.63
N ILE A 173 3.16 6.50 -0.04
CA ILE A 173 3.99 5.98 1.07
C ILE A 173 3.09 5.97 2.31
N ARG A 174 2.57 4.80 2.70
CA ARG A 174 2.16 4.47 4.07
C ARG A 174 1.64 3.03 4.11
N ASP A 175 2.57 2.09 4.31
CA ASP A 175 2.18 0.82 4.91
C ASP A 175 2.00 1.06 6.41
N ASN A 176 0.80 0.81 6.93
CA ASN A 176 0.47 0.97 8.34
C ASN A 176 0.99 -0.21 9.20
N CYS A 177 2.03 -0.92 8.74
CA CYS A 177 2.69 -1.99 9.48
C CYS A 177 3.93 -1.44 10.20
N GLY A 178 4.04 -1.74 11.50
CA GLY A 178 5.21 -1.38 12.29
C GLY A 178 6.41 -2.24 11.93
N THR A 179 7.59 -1.62 11.85
CA THR A 179 8.88 -2.32 11.74
C THR A 179 9.71 -2.09 12.99
N VAL A 180 10.43 -3.11 13.45
CA VAL A 180 11.37 -2.96 14.57
C VAL A 180 12.63 -2.25 14.06
N VAL A 181 12.94 -1.10 14.65
CA VAL A 181 14.11 -0.27 14.28
C VAL A 181 15.18 -0.19 15.37
N ALA A 182 14.89 -0.71 16.58
CA ALA A 182 15.82 -0.81 17.70
C ALA A 182 15.35 -1.92 18.66
N GLY A 183 16.30 -2.63 19.28
CA GLY A 183 16.00 -3.72 20.23
C GLY A 183 15.36 -4.95 19.58
N GLY A 184 14.44 -5.61 20.30
CA GLY A 184 13.73 -6.82 19.83
C GLY A 184 14.49 -8.15 20.01
N ASN A 185 15.73 -8.11 20.48
CA ASN A 185 16.61 -9.28 20.62
C ASN A 185 16.68 -9.86 22.03
N GLY A 186 15.70 -9.54 22.90
CA GLY A 186 15.69 -9.91 24.32
C GLY A 186 15.86 -8.72 25.26
N ARG A 187 15.94 -9.02 26.55
CA ARG A 187 15.98 -8.07 27.66
C ARG A 187 17.28 -8.24 28.47
N SER A 188 18.33 -7.54 28.07
CA SER A 188 19.62 -7.45 28.77
C SER A 188 20.29 -6.09 28.49
N ASP A 189 21.52 -5.91 28.97
CA ASP A 189 22.38 -4.75 28.76
C ASP A 189 23.22 -4.82 27.46
N ARG A 190 23.06 -5.87 26.65
CA ARG A 190 23.73 -5.96 25.34
C ARG A 190 23.33 -4.79 24.44
N LEU A 191 24.24 -4.37 23.56
CA LEU A 191 24.04 -3.20 22.69
C LEU A 191 22.93 -3.38 21.66
N ASN A 192 22.51 -4.60 21.36
CA ASN A 192 21.38 -4.91 20.47
C ASN A 192 20.06 -5.20 21.22
N GLN A 193 20.01 -4.96 22.53
CA GLN A 193 18.87 -5.24 23.42
C GLN A 193 18.48 -4.00 24.23
N LEU A 194 17.22 -3.98 24.66
CA LEU A 194 16.62 -2.92 25.48
C LEU A 194 15.86 -3.55 26.65
N ASN A 195 15.72 -2.81 27.74
CA ASN A 195 15.09 -3.24 28.97
C ASN A 195 14.16 -2.15 29.52
N CYS A 196 12.86 -2.33 29.27
CA CYS A 196 11.82 -1.32 29.54
C CYS A 196 12.14 0.04 28.89
N PRO A 197 12.35 0.11 27.56
CA PRO A 197 12.51 1.40 26.89
C PRO A 197 11.25 2.25 27.13
N SER A 198 11.42 3.46 27.66
CA SER A 198 10.29 4.27 28.17
C SER A 198 10.04 5.56 27.40
N TYR A 199 11.04 6.07 26.69
CA TYR A 199 10.93 7.30 25.91
C TYR A 199 11.76 7.21 24.63
N ILE A 200 11.39 8.01 23.63
CA ILE A 200 12.03 8.08 22.32
C ILE A 200 12.16 9.53 21.84
N PHE A 201 13.31 9.85 21.25
CA PHE A 201 13.52 11.06 20.45
C PHE A 201 14.11 10.68 19.10
N VAL A 202 13.63 11.31 18.02
CA VAL A 202 14.11 11.06 16.66
C VAL A 202 14.71 12.36 16.12
N ASP A 203 15.99 12.32 15.76
CA ASP A 203 16.68 13.48 15.20
C ASP A 203 16.38 13.67 13.69
N GLN A 204 16.85 14.78 13.13
CA GLN A 204 16.71 15.11 11.71
C GLN A 204 17.41 14.12 10.76
N TYR A 205 18.31 13.28 11.29
CA TYR A 205 19.03 12.24 10.55
C TYR A 205 18.38 10.86 10.72
N TYR A 206 17.17 10.80 11.31
CA TYR A 206 16.45 9.57 11.62
C TYR A 206 17.18 8.65 12.59
N SER A 207 18.13 9.18 13.37
CA SER A 207 18.68 8.44 14.51
C SER A 207 17.66 8.44 15.64
N VAL A 208 17.52 7.30 16.29
CA VAL A 208 16.57 7.08 17.37
C VAL A 208 17.32 7.05 18.70
N TYR A 209 16.97 7.96 19.60
CA TYR A 209 17.46 8.04 20.96
C TYR A 209 16.42 7.45 21.90
N ILE A 210 16.83 6.51 22.73
CA ILE A 210 15.92 5.68 23.53
C ILE A 210 16.39 5.68 24.96
N SER A 211 15.48 6.02 25.87
CA SER A 211 15.72 5.88 27.31
C SER A 211 15.49 4.43 27.72
N ASP A 212 16.59 3.72 27.92
CA ASP A 212 16.63 2.29 28.27
C ASP A 212 16.57 2.16 29.81
N GLU A 213 15.36 2.37 30.34
CA GLU A 213 15.08 2.69 31.74
C GLU A 213 15.78 1.75 32.73
N LYS A 214 15.60 0.43 32.57
CA LYS A 214 16.11 -0.58 33.51
C LYS A 214 17.57 -0.95 33.28
N ASN A 215 18.17 -0.42 32.23
CA ASN A 215 19.62 -0.49 32.00
C ASN A 215 20.31 0.86 32.33
N TYR A 216 19.57 1.85 32.84
CA TYR A 216 20.12 3.11 33.35
C TYR A 216 20.98 3.88 32.34
N ARG A 217 20.54 3.89 31.08
CA ARG A 217 21.28 4.47 29.96
C ARG A 217 20.35 5.07 28.92
N VAL A 218 20.91 5.95 28.10
CA VAL A 218 20.30 6.38 26.85
C VAL A 218 21.10 5.79 25.70
N MET A 219 20.39 5.20 24.77
CA MET A 219 20.96 4.55 23.61
C MET A 219 20.59 5.29 22.33
N LYS A 220 21.54 5.44 21.42
CA LYS A 220 21.34 5.95 20.06
C LYS A 220 21.41 4.80 19.07
N TRP A 221 20.37 4.63 18.27
CA TRP A 221 20.38 3.77 17.08
C TRP A 221 20.43 4.63 15.83
N ILE A 222 21.42 4.41 14.99
CA ILE A 222 21.47 4.97 13.64
C ILE A 222 20.60 4.10 12.73
N ARG A 223 19.97 4.70 11.73
CA ARG A 223 19.13 3.98 10.76
C ARG A 223 19.86 2.77 10.18
N GLY A 224 19.24 1.59 10.29
CA GLY A 224 19.79 0.33 9.76
C GLY A 224 20.85 -0.35 10.64
N ALA A 225 21.23 0.26 11.77
CA ALA A 225 22.17 -0.36 12.70
C ALA A 225 21.55 -1.58 13.39
N THR A 226 22.34 -2.64 13.54
CA THR A 226 21.94 -3.88 14.24
C THR A 226 22.11 -3.77 15.76
N GLU A 227 22.85 -2.78 16.23
CA GLU A 227 23.11 -2.47 17.63
C GLU A 227 23.19 -0.95 17.84
N GLY A 228 22.98 -0.52 19.09
CA GLY A 228 22.98 0.88 19.48
C GLY A 228 24.28 1.29 20.14
N ILE A 229 24.42 2.60 20.32
CA ILE A 229 25.56 3.25 20.96
C ILE A 229 25.07 3.88 22.25
N VAL A 230 25.75 3.65 23.37
CA VAL A 230 25.47 4.34 24.63
C VAL A 230 25.89 5.80 24.48
N VAL A 231 24.96 6.73 24.68
CA VAL A 231 25.22 8.19 24.55
C VAL A 231 25.04 8.96 25.86
N ALA A 232 24.42 8.35 26.87
CA ALA A 232 24.40 8.86 28.24
C ALA A 232 24.22 7.71 29.24
N GLY A 233 24.78 7.85 30.44
CA GLY A 233 24.70 6.83 31.49
C GLY A 233 25.46 5.54 31.17
N GLY A 234 24.90 4.40 31.58
CA GLY A 234 25.46 3.07 31.30
C GLY A 234 26.52 2.59 32.31
N GLN A 235 26.80 3.35 33.36
CA GLN A 235 27.68 2.95 34.48
C GLN A 235 26.88 2.41 35.69
N GLY A 236 25.76 1.75 35.42
CA GLY A 236 24.83 1.25 36.42
C GLY A 236 23.92 2.32 37.03
N GLN A 237 23.04 1.87 37.92
CA GLN A 237 22.14 2.75 38.65
C GLN A 237 22.90 3.59 39.67
N GLY A 238 22.63 4.89 39.72
CA GLY A 238 23.19 5.78 40.74
C GLY A 238 22.97 7.24 40.41
N ASN A 239 23.59 8.12 41.20
CA ASN A 239 23.50 9.58 41.06
C ASN A 239 24.83 10.25 40.68
N GLY A 240 25.87 9.47 40.38
CA GLY A 240 27.12 9.98 39.81
C GLY A 240 26.92 10.67 38.45
N LEU A 241 27.92 11.39 37.97
CA LEU A 241 27.83 12.12 36.69
C LEU A 241 27.83 11.19 35.46
N ALA A 242 28.32 9.96 35.59
CA ALA A 242 28.21 8.91 34.56
C ALA A 242 27.01 7.96 34.77
N GLN A 243 26.20 8.19 35.80
CA GLN A 243 25.12 7.28 36.22
C GLN A 243 23.76 7.94 36.07
N LEU A 244 22.76 7.11 35.85
CA LEU A 244 21.35 7.50 35.76
C LEU A 244 20.52 6.57 36.64
N SER A 245 19.30 6.98 36.97
CA SER A 245 18.31 6.16 37.66
C SER A 245 16.93 6.40 37.04
N CYS A 246 16.41 5.37 36.35
CA CYS A 246 15.19 5.41 35.55
C CYS A 246 15.13 6.63 34.60
N PRO A 247 16.04 6.73 33.60
CA PRO A 247 15.97 7.82 32.63
C PRO A 247 14.63 7.81 31.88
N ARG A 248 14.03 8.99 31.72
CA ARG A 248 12.73 9.23 31.07
C ARG A 248 12.89 10.08 29.82
N GLY A 249 12.33 11.28 29.76
CA GLY A 249 12.45 12.19 28.63
C GLY A 249 13.90 12.33 28.14
N VAL A 250 14.08 12.27 26.84
CA VAL A 250 15.35 12.54 26.18
C VAL A 250 15.11 13.50 25.03
N ILE A 251 15.95 14.52 24.91
CA ILE A 251 15.98 15.40 23.73
C ILE A 251 17.43 15.67 23.34
N VAL A 252 17.66 15.92 22.06
CA VAL A 252 19.00 16.14 21.52
C VAL A 252 19.01 17.44 20.73
N ASP A 253 19.99 18.29 21.00
CA ASP A 253 20.15 19.55 20.27
C ASP A 253 20.86 19.35 18.91
N GLN A 254 20.97 20.42 18.13
CA GLN A 254 21.61 20.39 16.81
C GLN A 254 23.11 20.09 16.84
N LEU A 255 23.77 20.28 17.99
CA LEU A 255 25.19 19.97 18.19
C LEU A 255 25.39 18.49 18.61
N GLY A 256 24.30 17.77 18.84
CA GLY A 256 24.32 16.38 19.30
C GLY A 256 24.45 16.23 20.82
N THR A 257 24.26 17.31 21.59
CA THR A 257 24.19 17.25 23.05
C THR A 257 22.90 16.56 23.47
N VAL A 258 23.02 15.56 24.34
CA VAL A 258 21.88 14.77 24.82
C VAL A 258 21.45 15.30 26.18
N TYR A 259 20.19 15.72 26.29
CA TYR A 259 19.56 16.10 27.55
C TYR A 259 18.64 14.97 28.01
N VAL A 260 18.77 14.57 29.27
CA VAL A 260 18.09 13.41 29.84
C VAL A 260 17.40 13.82 31.13
N VAL A 261 16.13 13.45 31.27
CA VAL A 261 15.44 13.46 32.55
C VAL A 261 15.89 12.25 33.36
N ASP A 262 16.70 12.49 34.37
CA ASP A 262 17.15 11.48 35.32
C ASP A 262 16.13 11.42 36.48
N CYS A 263 15.02 10.72 36.22
CA CYS A 263 13.76 10.86 36.95
C CYS A 263 13.90 10.58 38.45
N GLU A 264 14.46 9.43 38.85
CA GLU A 264 14.56 9.06 40.26
C GLU A 264 15.61 9.91 41.01
N ASN A 265 16.54 10.51 40.27
CA ASN A 265 17.50 11.46 40.83
C ASN A 265 16.97 12.91 40.81
N ASN A 266 15.75 13.14 40.34
CA ASN A 266 15.07 14.45 40.34
C ASN A 266 15.94 15.56 39.70
N ARG A 267 16.54 15.27 38.53
CA ARG A 267 17.44 16.21 37.84
C ARG A 267 17.37 16.07 36.31
N ILE A 268 17.74 17.14 35.62
CA ILE A 268 18.00 17.13 34.18
C ILE A 268 19.51 17.15 33.98
N MET A 269 20.01 16.21 33.20
CA MET A 269 21.43 16.05 32.89
C MET A 269 21.67 16.33 31.42
N ARG A 270 22.84 16.90 31.07
CA ARG A 270 23.32 17.00 29.68
C ARG A 270 24.63 16.26 29.47
N TRP A 271 24.76 15.61 28.32
CA TRP A 271 26.00 15.02 27.82
C TRP A 271 26.36 15.65 26.49
N SER A 272 27.53 16.29 26.42
CA SER A 272 28.12 16.67 25.14
C SER A 272 28.47 15.41 24.35
N LYS A 273 28.60 15.56 23.03
CA LYS A 273 29.03 14.46 22.17
C LYS A 273 30.31 13.82 22.69
N GLU A 274 30.34 12.50 22.78
CA GLU A 274 31.49 11.69 23.25
C GLU A 274 31.90 11.91 24.72
N ALA A 275 31.15 12.70 25.49
CA ALA A 275 31.41 12.89 26.92
C ALA A 275 31.19 11.59 27.70
N LYS A 276 32.13 11.25 28.58
CA LYS A 276 32.01 10.08 29.48
C LYS A 276 31.12 10.36 30.69
N GLU A 277 30.98 11.62 31.05
CA GLU A 277 30.20 12.12 32.19
C GLU A 277 29.31 13.27 31.74
N GLY A 278 28.16 13.38 32.38
CA GLY A 278 27.21 14.46 32.14
C GLY A 278 27.42 15.61 33.11
N THR A 279 26.63 16.66 32.89
CA THR A 279 26.54 17.80 33.82
C THR A 279 25.09 18.03 34.20
N VAL A 280 24.85 18.37 35.45
CA VAL A 280 23.51 18.75 35.92
C VAL A 280 23.18 20.11 35.31
N VAL A 281 22.05 20.20 34.62
CA VAL A 281 21.56 21.44 34.02
C VAL A 281 20.65 22.16 35.00
N VAL A 282 19.64 21.45 35.53
CA VAL A 282 18.68 21.92 36.53
C VAL A 282 18.24 20.74 37.41
N GLY A 283 17.73 21.03 38.60
CA GLY A 283 17.37 20.01 39.60
C GLY A 283 18.58 19.50 40.39
N GLY A 284 18.45 18.30 40.96
CA GLY A 284 19.49 17.68 41.79
C GLY A 284 19.58 18.25 43.22
N ASN A 285 18.67 19.15 43.60
CA ASN A 285 18.64 19.81 44.91
C ASN A 285 17.70 19.12 45.91
N ASN A 286 17.77 17.79 45.95
CA ASN A 286 16.81 16.90 46.61
C ASN A 286 15.39 16.98 46.01
N GLN A 287 14.60 15.95 46.30
CA GLN A 287 13.18 15.96 45.99
C GLN A 287 12.47 17.08 46.77
N GLY A 288 11.61 17.84 46.11
CA GLY A 288 10.87 18.91 46.78
C GLY A 288 9.98 19.74 45.86
N LYS A 289 9.37 20.78 46.44
CA LYS A 289 8.39 21.67 45.79
C LYS A 289 8.91 23.06 45.50
N GLN A 290 10.14 23.39 45.92
CA GLN A 290 10.73 24.70 45.63
C GLN A 290 11.09 24.81 44.14
N LEU A 291 11.40 26.03 43.70
CA LEU A 291 11.97 26.24 42.37
C LEU A 291 13.30 25.47 42.27
N ASN A 292 13.54 24.84 41.13
CA ASN A 292 14.73 24.00 40.89
C ASN A 292 14.84 22.75 41.80
N GLN A 293 13.73 22.35 42.43
CA GLN A 293 13.51 21.03 42.97
C GLN A 293 12.42 20.33 42.15
N PHE A 294 12.55 19.03 41.98
CA PHE A 294 11.60 18.21 41.25
C PHE A 294 11.09 17.07 42.13
N TYR A 295 9.96 16.50 41.74
CA TYR A 295 9.48 15.22 42.23
C TYR A 295 8.99 14.40 41.03
N HIS A 296 9.81 13.41 40.65
CA HIS A 296 9.55 12.50 39.54
C HIS A 296 9.31 13.25 38.20
N PRO A 297 10.31 14.02 37.73
CA PRO A 297 10.20 14.68 36.43
C PRO A 297 10.13 13.63 35.31
N GLU A 298 9.28 13.85 34.31
CA GLU A 298 9.02 12.84 33.26
C GLU A 298 9.55 13.25 31.90
N ASP A 299 9.47 14.53 31.56
CA ASP A 299 9.85 15.01 30.22
C ASP A 299 10.43 16.42 30.26
N LEU A 300 11.14 16.79 29.19
CA LEU A 300 11.64 18.14 28.99
C LEU A 300 11.49 18.62 27.54
N SER A 301 11.43 19.94 27.34
CA SER A 301 11.43 20.55 26.01
C SER A 301 12.11 21.91 26.00
N PHE A 302 12.59 22.33 24.83
CA PHE A 302 13.17 23.66 24.62
C PHE A 302 12.19 24.57 23.88
N ASP A 303 12.18 25.86 24.22
CA ASP A 303 11.66 26.89 23.30
C ASP A 303 12.75 27.41 22.35
N ARG A 304 12.37 28.32 21.46
CA ARG A 304 13.28 28.91 20.46
C ARG A 304 14.34 29.83 21.07
N GLU A 305 14.15 30.27 22.31
CA GLU A 305 15.10 31.12 23.05
C GLU A 305 16.09 30.25 23.85
N GLY A 306 15.93 28.92 23.83
CA GLY A 306 16.78 27.99 24.56
C GLY A 306 16.36 27.76 26.01
N ASN A 307 15.19 28.24 26.44
CA ASN A 307 14.69 27.95 27.79
C ASN A 307 14.24 26.48 27.86
N ILE A 308 14.52 25.81 28.98
CA ILE A 308 14.03 24.46 29.26
C ILE A 308 12.71 24.52 30.01
N TYR A 309 11.74 23.71 29.57
CA TYR A 309 10.51 23.41 30.28
C TYR A 309 10.58 21.97 30.78
N VAL A 310 10.37 21.76 32.07
CA VAL A 310 10.43 20.43 32.70
C VAL A 310 9.04 20.06 33.22
N VAL A 311 8.57 18.86 32.87
CA VAL A 311 7.36 18.25 33.41
C VAL A 311 7.66 17.66 34.78
N ASP A 312 7.25 18.35 35.84
CA ASP A 312 7.47 17.97 37.23
C ASP A 312 6.24 17.22 37.77
N CYS A 313 6.11 15.95 37.36
CA CYS A 313 4.87 15.19 37.34
C CYS A 313 4.20 15.09 38.72
N ASN A 314 4.92 14.66 39.76
CA ASN A 314 4.33 14.48 41.10
C ASN A 314 4.18 15.79 41.89
N ASN A 315 4.58 16.92 41.31
CA ASN A 315 4.29 18.26 41.82
C ASN A 315 3.18 18.96 41.02
N ASP A 316 2.54 18.27 40.07
CA ASP A 316 1.43 18.77 39.24
C ASP A 316 1.76 20.09 38.53
N ARG A 317 3.01 20.27 38.06
CA ARG A 317 3.46 21.54 37.49
C ARG A 317 4.45 21.39 36.34
N ILE A 318 4.61 22.47 35.59
CA ILE A 318 5.71 22.68 34.63
C ILE A 318 6.59 23.79 35.17
N GLN A 319 7.92 23.61 35.15
CA GLN A 319 8.88 24.66 35.48
C GLN A 319 9.67 25.07 34.24
N ARG A 320 9.81 26.39 34.04
CA ARG A 320 10.65 26.97 32.98
C ARG A 320 11.96 27.49 33.58
N PHE A 321 13.07 27.18 32.92
CA PHE A 321 14.40 27.64 33.29
C PHE A 321 15.05 28.34 32.10
N ASN A 322 15.57 29.55 32.35
CA ASN A 322 16.49 30.19 31.44
C ASN A 322 17.90 29.65 31.76
N ILE A 323 18.54 29.05 30.78
CA ILE A 323 19.87 28.45 30.95
C ILE A 323 20.82 29.01 29.91
N ASP A 324 21.97 29.50 30.37
CA ASP A 324 23.07 29.88 29.48
C ASP A 324 23.84 28.63 29.05
N LEU A 325 23.38 28.00 27.96
CA LEU A 325 24.03 26.82 27.38
C LEU A 325 25.41 27.11 26.77
N THR A 326 25.82 28.38 26.67
CA THR A 326 27.08 28.84 26.07
C THR A 326 28.30 28.73 27.00
N SER A 327 28.14 28.26 28.23
CA SER A 327 29.23 28.10 29.19
C SER A 327 29.67 26.63 29.30
N SER A 328 30.56 26.19 28.40
CA SER A 328 31.50 25.08 28.60
C SER A 328 32.54 25.07 27.51
#